data_AF-A0AAE4A1B3-F1
#
_entry.id   AF-A0AAE4A1B3-F1
#
_cell.length_a   1.000
_cell.length_b   1.000
_cell.length_c   1.000
_cell.angle_alpha   90.00
_cell.angle_beta   90.00
_cell.angle_gamma   90.00
#
_symmetry.space_group_name_H-M   'P 1'
#
loop_
_entity.id
_entity.type
_entity.pdbx_description
1 polymer ?
#
loop_
_entity_poly.entity_id
_entity_poly.type
_entity_poly.pdbx_seq_one_letter_code
_entity_poly.pdbx_strand_id
1 'polypeptide(L)'
;MVALVGRAAELGRIEQLLVAAAAGESGTLLLLGDAGIGKSALLDAAAASAREREMAVLRARAVEAETALAFAGLSELLRPLAPLLGELEPAQAQALAAALGLPAPPPAAAAAA
;
A
#
# COMPACT_ATOMS: atom_id res chain seq x y z
N MET A 1 6.50 10.79 18.61
CA MET A 1 5.97 9.43 18.36
C MET A 1 6.03 8.67 19.68
N VAL A 2 4.93 8.03 20.10
CA VAL A 2 4.90 7.30 21.39
C VAL A 2 5.64 5.97 21.21
N ALA A 3 6.63 5.69 22.05
CA ALA A 3 7.34 4.41 22.03
C ALA A 3 6.38 3.26 22.41
N LEU A 4 6.34 2.20 21.60
CA LEU A 4 5.51 1.02 21.87
C LEU A 4 6.17 0.16 22.95
N VAL A 5 5.56 0.13 24.14
CA VAL A 5 6.05 -0.67 25.27
C VAL A 5 5.63 -2.12 25.11
N GLY A 6 6.57 -3.06 25.36
CA GLY A 6 6.29 -4.50 25.38
C GLY A 6 6.09 -5.14 24.00
N ARG A 7 6.43 -4.43 22.90
CA ARG A 7 6.25 -4.90 21.51
C ARG A 7 7.57 -5.23 20.79
N ALA A 8 8.62 -5.50 21.55
CA ALA A 8 9.95 -5.71 20.98
C ALA A 8 10.01 -6.90 20.00
N ALA A 9 9.28 -7.99 20.27
CA ALA A 9 9.25 -9.16 19.41
C ALA A 9 8.55 -8.88 18.08
N GLU A 10 7.40 -8.20 18.11
CA GLU A 10 6.63 -7.82 16.93
C GLU A 10 7.38 -6.80 16.08
N LEU A 11 7.96 -5.78 16.72
CA LEU A 11 8.82 -4.79 16.06
C LEU A 11 10.03 -5.48 15.41
N GLY A 12 10.68 -6.42 16.09
CA GLY A 12 11.79 -7.18 15.52
C GLY A 12 11.42 -7.95 14.25
N ARG A 13 10.23 -8.54 14.18
CA ARG A 13 9.74 -9.22 12.97
C ARG A 13 9.43 -8.26 11.82
N ILE A 14 8.86 -7.10 12.14
CA ILE A 14 8.64 -6.02 11.16
C ILE A 14 9.97 -5.55 10.60
N GLU A 15 10.96 -5.31 11.46
CA GLU A 15 12.29 -4.88 11.05
C GLU A 15 12.99 -5.89 10.14
N GLN A 16 12.93 -7.17 10.49
CA GLN A 16 13.47 -8.25 9.65
C GLN A 16 12.83 -8.26 8.25
N LEU A 17 11.51 -8.09 8.18
CA LEU A 17 10.79 -8.02 6.92
C LEU A 17 11.23 -6.82 6.07
N LEU A 18 11.38 -5.65 6.69
CA LEU A 18 11.81 -4.42 6.00
C LEU A 18 13.26 -4.53 5.50
N VAL A 19 14.15 -5.15 6.28
CA VAL A 19 15.53 -5.40 5.87
C VAL A 19 15.59 -6.35 4.67
N ALA A 20 14.82 -7.44 4.67
CA ALA A 20 14.74 -8.36 3.54
C ALA A 20 14.17 -7.67 2.29
N ALA A 21 13.12 -6.86 2.46
CA ALA A 21 12.53 -6.07 1.38
C ALA A 21 13.51 -5.08 0.75
N ALA A 22 14.33 -4.42 1.57
CA ALA A 22 15.40 -3.53 1.09
C ALA A 22 16.50 -4.29 0.31
N ALA A 23 16.68 -5.58 0.58
CA ALA A 23 17.56 -6.47 -0.18
C ALA A 23 16.91 -7.04 -1.47
N GLY A 24 15.67 -6.65 -1.78
CA GLY A 24 14.93 -7.11 -2.96
C GLY A 24 14.11 -8.39 -2.74
N GLU A 25 14.01 -8.87 -1.50
CA GLU A 25 13.20 -10.05 -1.17
C GLU A 25 11.76 -9.66 -0.82
N SER A 26 10.78 -10.29 -1.45
CA SER A 26 9.38 -10.09 -1.09
C SER A 26 9.00 -10.89 0.15
N GLY A 27 8.18 -10.31 1.03
CA GLY A 27 7.61 -11.05 2.16
C GLY A 27 6.26 -10.49 2.60
N THR A 28 5.60 -11.19 3.51
CA THR A 28 4.30 -10.79 4.05
C THR A 28 4.23 -11.13 5.53
N LEU A 29 3.67 -10.23 6.33
CA LEU A 29 3.45 -10.42 7.76
C LEU A 29 1.98 -10.14 8.10
N LEU A 30 1.34 -11.12 8.74
CA LEU A 30 -0.04 -11.00 9.22
C LEU A 30 -0.06 -10.65 10.71
N LEU A 31 -0.75 -9.56 11.08
CA LEU A 31 -0.96 -9.16 12.46
C LEU A 31 -2.33 -9.64 12.95
N LEU A 32 -2.35 -10.68 13.79
CA LEU A 32 -3.54 -11.22 14.43
C LEU A 32 -3.63 -10.77 15.88
N GLY A 33 -4.85 -10.48 16.33
CA GLY A 33 -5.13 -10.14 17.72
C GLY A 33 -6.45 -9.41 17.85
N ASP A 34 -6.86 -9.19 19.10
CA ASP A 34 -8.17 -8.62 19.42
C ASP A 34 -8.32 -7.16 19.00
N ALA A 35 -9.57 -6.68 18.95
CA ALA A 35 -9.85 -5.27 18.76
C ALA A 35 -9.18 -4.44 19.87
N GLY A 36 -8.56 -3.32 19.51
CA GLY A 36 -7.89 -2.43 20.48
C GLY A 36 -6.51 -2.88 20.98
N ILE A 37 -6.00 -4.07 20.61
CA ILE A 37 -4.71 -4.58 21.10
C ILE A 37 -3.47 -3.80 20.60
N GLY A 38 -3.66 -2.85 19.68
CA GLY A 38 -2.60 -2.01 19.13
C GLY A 38 -2.08 -2.41 17.74
N LYS A 39 -2.80 -3.23 16.98
CA LYS A 39 -2.41 -3.61 15.60
C LYS A 39 -2.13 -2.39 14.70
N SER A 40 -2.99 -1.38 14.75
CA SER A 40 -2.79 -0.14 13.98
C SER A 40 -1.53 0.61 14.40
N ALA A 41 -1.19 0.60 15.70
CA ALA A 41 0.02 1.22 16.19
C ALA A 41 1.30 0.49 15.72
N LEU A 42 1.25 -0.85 15.61
CA LEU A 42 2.33 -1.63 14.98
C LEU A 42 2.47 -1.32 13.48
N LEU A 43 1.35 -1.17 12.74
CA LEU A 43 1.37 -0.74 11.35
C LEU A 43 1.91 0.69 11.18
N ASP A 44 1.61 1.59 12.11
CA ASP A 44 2.16 2.95 12.13
C ASP A 44 3.68 2.94 12.33
N ALA A 45 4.18 2.11 13.24
CA ALA A 45 5.60 1.92 13.47
C ALA A 45 6.32 1.31 12.24
N ALA A 46 5.72 0.30 11.61
CA ALA A 46 6.23 -0.28 10.36
C ALA A 46 6.34 0.77 9.25
N ALA A 47 5.30 1.59 9.08
CA ALA A 47 5.27 2.65 8.08
C ALA A 47 6.30 3.76 8.37
N ALA A 48 6.55 4.09 9.64
CA ALA A 48 7.60 5.04 10.01
C ALA A 48 8.99 4.48 9.67
N SER A 49 9.26 3.24 10.09
CA SER A 49 10.53 2.55 9.84
C SER A 49 10.81 2.36 8.33
N ALA A 50 9.79 2.00 7.54
CA ALA A 50 9.92 1.90 6.09
C ALA A 50 10.28 3.25 5.43
N ARG A 51 9.68 4.36 5.90
CA ARG A 51 10.00 5.71 5.39
C ARG A 51 11.42 6.17 5.74
N GLU A 52 11.92 5.79 6.92
CA GLU A 52 13.32 6.04 7.31
C GLU A 52 14.32 5.33 6.38
N ARG A 53 13.87 4.28 5.67
CA ARG A 53 14.63 3.54 4.64
C ARG A 53 14.31 4.00 3.21
N GLU A 54 13.64 5.14 3.06
CA GLU A 54 13.23 5.70 1.76
C GLU A 54 12.30 4.77 0.95
N MET A 55 11.65 3.81 1.60
CA MET A 55 10.69 2.91 0.95
C MET A 55 9.36 3.63 0.71
N ALA A 56 8.75 3.38 -0.45
CA ALA A 56 7.38 3.81 -0.71
C ALA A 56 6.41 3.04 0.21
N VAL A 57 5.56 3.77 0.93
CA VAL A 57 4.55 3.19 1.82
C VAL A 57 3.16 3.50 1.29
N LEU A 58 2.46 2.45 0.86
CA LEU A 58 1.04 2.51 0.51
C LEU A 58 0.21 1.96 1.66
N ARG A 59 -0.94 2.57 1.91
CA ARG A 59 -1.82 2.20 3.02
C ARG A 59 -3.27 2.29 2.58
N ALA A 60 -4.04 1.29 2.99
CA ALA A 60 -5.48 1.29 2.91
C ALA A 60 -6.07 0.91 4.27
N ARG A 61 -7.34 1.24 4.50
CA ARG A 61 -8.10 0.82 5.66
C ARG A 61 -9.24 -0.06 5.16
N ALA A 62 -9.39 -1.23 5.77
CA ALA A 62 -10.59 -2.02 5.55
C ALA A 62 -11.68 -1.52 6.51
N VAL A 63 -12.80 -1.06 5.97
CA VAL A 63 -14.01 -0.76 6.75
C VAL A 63 -15.04 -1.86 6.48
N GLU A 64 -15.69 -2.38 7.51
CA GLU A 64 -16.67 -3.47 7.36
C GLU A 64 -17.82 -3.12 6.40
N ALA A 65 -18.24 -1.85 6.40
CA ALA A 65 -19.26 -1.33 5.49
C ALA A 65 -18.86 -1.41 3.99
N GLU A 66 -17.57 -1.54 3.69
CA GLU A 66 -17.03 -1.61 2.32
C GLU A 66 -17.00 -3.05 1.77
N THR A 67 -17.47 -4.04 2.54
CA THR A 67 -17.57 -5.43 2.08
C THR A 67 -18.45 -5.60 0.82
N ALA A 68 -19.43 -4.72 0.61
CA ALA A 68 -20.25 -4.69 -0.58
C ALA A 68 -19.59 -3.98 -1.78
N LEU A 69 -18.48 -3.27 -1.56
CA LEU A 69 -17.78 -2.49 -2.56
C LEU A 69 -16.54 -3.26 -3.03
N ALA A 70 -16.70 -3.96 -4.16
CA ALA A 70 -15.59 -4.67 -4.78
C ALA A 70 -14.39 -3.73 -5.01
N PHE A 71 -13.21 -4.19 -4.61
CA PHE A 71 -11.93 -3.49 -4.80
C PHE A 71 -11.80 -2.12 -4.08
N ALA A 72 -12.64 -1.79 -3.10
CA ALA A 72 -12.55 -0.52 -2.37
C ALA A 72 -11.15 -0.26 -1.78
N GLY A 73 -10.61 -1.25 -1.03
CA GLY A 73 -9.26 -1.14 -0.45
C GLY A 73 -8.14 -1.09 -1.50
N LEU A 74 -8.32 -1.75 -2.65
CA LEU A 74 -7.36 -1.67 -3.76
C LEU A 74 -7.39 -0.27 -4.39
N SER A 75 -8.58 0.33 -4.55
CA SER A 75 -8.73 1.69 -5.04
C SER A 75 -8.06 2.71 -4.10
N GLU A 76 -8.24 2.57 -2.79
CA GLU A 76 -7.55 3.41 -1.80
C GLU A 76 -6.03 3.25 -1.89
N LEU A 77 -5.54 2.01 -2.02
CA LEU A 77 -4.11 1.69 -2.07
C LEU A 77 -3.42 2.23 -3.34
N LEU A 78 -4.10 2.20 -4.49
CA LEU A 78 -3.54 2.63 -5.78
C LEU A 78 -3.70 4.13 -6.03
N ARG A 79 -4.62 4.82 -5.36
CA ARG A 79 -4.85 6.26 -5.55
C ARG A 79 -3.59 7.13 -5.39
N PRO A 80 -2.68 6.90 -4.42
CA PRO A 80 -1.42 7.63 -4.32
C PRO A 80 -0.48 7.45 -5.52
N LEU A 81 -0.65 6.36 -6.28
CA LEU A 81 0.14 6.04 -7.47
C LEU A 81 -0.45 6.64 -8.75
N ALA A 82 -1.58 7.36 -8.68
CA ALA A 82 -2.20 8.00 -9.84
C ALA A 82 -1.23 8.81 -10.72
N PRO A 83 -0.25 9.56 -10.17
CA PRO A 83 0.73 10.28 -10.99
C PRO A 83 1.62 9.39 -11.86
N LEU A 84 1.83 8.12 -11.47
CA LEU A 84 2.66 7.16 -12.19
C LEU A 84 1.90 6.44 -13.32
N LEU A 85 0.58 6.62 -13.42
CA LEU A 85 -0.22 5.94 -14.45
C LEU A 85 0.24 6.31 -15.87
N GLY A 86 0.81 7.51 -16.06
CA GLY A 86 1.36 7.94 -17.35
C GLY A 86 2.62 7.19 -17.79
N GLU A 87 3.25 6.43 -16.88
CA GLU A 87 4.43 5.59 -17.18
C GLU A 87 4.05 4.19 -17.67
N LEU A 88 2.76 3.82 -17.56
CA LEU A 88 2.25 2.55 -18.03
C LEU A 88 1.95 2.59 -19.54
N GLU A 89 1.85 1.40 -20.13
CA GLU A 89 1.31 1.28 -21.48
C GLU A 89 -0.10 1.91 -21.55
N PRO A 90 -0.45 2.62 -22.64
CA PRO A 90 -1.65 3.45 -22.69
C PRO A 90 -2.95 2.70 -22.38
N ALA A 91 -3.06 1.45 -22.83
CA ALA A 91 -4.20 0.59 -22.54
C ALA A 91 -4.32 0.26 -21.04
N GLN A 92 -3.18 0.03 -20.37
CA GLN A 92 -3.13 -0.25 -18.93
C GLN A 92 -3.45 1.00 -18.13
N ALA A 93 -2.88 2.15 -18.51
CA ALA A 93 -3.14 3.44 -17.90
C ALA A 93 -4.64 3.80 -17.96
N GLN A 94 -5.28 3.59 -19.11
CA GLN A 94 -6.72 3.79 -19.29
C GLN A 94 -7.56 2.83 -18.44
N ALA A 95 -7.22 1.54 -18.43
CA ALA A 95 -7.94 0.54 -17.63
C ALA A 95 -7.87 0.86 -16.12
N LEU A 96 -6.69 1.20 -15.62
CA LEU A 96 -6.49 1.61 -14.22
C LEU A 96 -7.19 2.92 -13.90
N ALA A 97 -7.09 3.95 -14.76
CA ALA A 97 -7.78 5.22 -14.53
C ALA A 97 -9.31 5.02 -14.44
N ALA A 98 -9.89 4.22 -15.33
CA ALA A 98 -11.31 3.88 -15.30
C ALA A 98 -11.69 3.13 -14.01
N ALA A 99 -10.91 2.11 -13.63
CA ALA A 99 -11.16 1.33 -12.41
C ALA A 99 -11.04 2.17 -11.13
N LEU A 100 -10.20 3.21 -11.13
CA LEU A 100 -9.97 4.10 -9.98
C LEU A 100 -10.91 5.32 -9.97
N GLY A 101 -11.74 5.50 -10.99
CA GLY A 101 -12.61 6.68 -11.14
C GLY A 101 -11.81 7.97 -11.34
N LEU A 102 -10.65 7.88 -11.98
CA LEU A 102 -9.75 8.99 -12.28
C LEU A 102 -9.97 9.49 -13.72
N PRO A 103 -9.67 10.76 -14.01
CA PRO A 103 -9.63 11.23 -15.39
C PRO A 103 -8.64 10.38 -16.19
N ALA A 104 -9.09 9.84 -17.33
CA ALA A 104 -8.22 9.05 -18.19
C ALA A 104 -7.08 9.94 -18.71
N PRO A 105 -5.82 9.45 -18.69
CA PRO A 105 -4.75 10.12 -19.42
C PRO A 105 -5.14 10.18 -20.91
N PRO A 106 -4.72 11.23 -21.63
CA PRO A 106 -5.07 11.37 -23.04
C PRO A 106 -4.72 10.06 -23.78
N PRO A 107 -5.59 9.57 -24.67
CA PRO A 107 -5.29 8.37 -25.40
C PRO A 107 -3.94 8.54 -26.09
N ALA A 108 -3.05 7.57 -25.93
CA ALA A 108 -1.89 7.53 -26.80
C ALA A 108 -2.43 7.54 -28.23
N ALA A 109 -1.98 8.51 -29.02
CA ALA A 109 -2.32 8.58 -30.42
C ALA A 109 -2.14 7.16 -30.97
N ALA A 110 -3.25 6.58 -31.46
CA ALA A 110 -3.29 5.21 -31.92
C ALA A 110 -2.01 4.94 -32.71
N ALA A 111 -1.22 3.95 -32.27
CA ALA A 111 -0.07 3.50 -33.03
C ALA A 111 -0.57 3.21 -34.43
N ALA A 112 -0.27 4.12 -35.35
CA ALA A 112 -0.54 3.95 -36.76
C ALA A 112 0.26 2.73 -37.19
N ALA A 113 -0.47 1.75 -37.71
CA ALA A 113 0.06 0.56 -38.37
C ALA A 113 1.01 0.94 -39.51
#